data_AF-A0A941NU14-F1
#
_entry.id   AF-A0A941NU14-F1
#
_cell.length_a   1.000
_cell.length_b   1.000
_cell.length_c   1.000
_cell.angle_alpha   90.00
_cell.angle_beta   90.00
_cell.angle_gamma   90.00
#
_symmetry.space_group_name_H-M   'P 1'
#
loop_
_entity.id
_entity.type
_entity.pdbx_description
1 polymer ?
#
loop_
_entity_poly.entity_id
_entity_poly.type
_entity_poly.pdbx_seq_one_letter_code
_entity_poly.pdbx_strand_id
1 'polypeptide(L)'
;MKNILLGILTSIYICGAQASTVEVDFLGKLDTIEEHVADPVKRLQGKYTIIEMMANCEFDEQCELNMREELEKRAKEEKNLMYVAFLKYLDWEKADLEYNIKHCQIEDKKAVRKIYAKCYKAWVEQEKNHPPKNRQEIDKIENDRNLCLQENELPLAEQGNIFAQADLLNLAEHFKMPGDMSKWEAKVNAFKGTKKYEQYMQCSEIP
;
A
#
# COMPACT_ATOMS: atom_id res chain seq x y z
N MET A 1 -36.99 -43.37 33.51
CA MET A 1 -37.64 -42.32 32.69
C MET A 1 -36.61 -41.24 32.37
N LYS A 2 -36.44 -40.98 31.06
CA LYS A 2 -36.06 -39.71 30.41
C LYS A 2 -34.61 -39.17 30.49
N ASN A 3 -34.00 -39.18 29.28
CA ASN A 3 -33.15 -38.17 28.60
C ASN A 3 -31.69 -37.99 29.10
N ILE A 4 -30.61 -38.31 28.37
CA ILE A 4 -30.04 -37.75 27.11
C ILE A 4 -29.99 -36.21 27.07
N LEU A 5 -28.78 -35.64 27.15
CA LEU A 5 -28.17 -34.56 26.32
C LEU A 5 -26.77 -34.28 26.93
N LEU A 6 -25.63 -34.65 26.34
CA LEU A 6 -24.90 -34.03 25.22
C LEU A 6 -24.73 -32.50 25.32
N GLY A 7 -23.47 -32.06 25.28
CA GLY A 7 -23.06 -30.66 25.16
C GLY A 7 -21.62 -30.42 25.63
N ILE A 8 -20.62 -31.11 25.07
CA ILE A 8 -19.60 -30.47 24.20
C ILE A 8 -19.84 -28.98 23.99
N LEU A 9 -18.96 -28.16 24.57
CA LEU A 9 -18.62 -26.82 24.08
C LEU A 9 -17.11 -26.60 24.29
N THR A 10 -16.32 -27.48 23.65
CA THR A 10 -15.02 -27.10 23.10
C THR A 10 -15.29 -26.27 21.85
N SER A 11 -15.15 -24.94 21.94
CA SER A 11 -15.08 -23.93 20.87
C SER A 11 -15.26 -22.60 21.62
N ILE A 12 -14.42 -21.57 21.58
CA ILE A 12 -13.76 -20.92 20.46
C ILE A 12 -12.59 -20.12 21.08
N TYR A 13 -11.35 -20.52 20.82
CA TYR A 13 -10.21 -19.61 20.86
C TYR A 13 -9.37 -19.93 19.63
N ILE A 14 -9.97 -19.73 18.46
CA ILE A 14 -9.20 -19.47 17.26
C ILE A 14 -9.00 -17.96 17.28
N CYS A 15 -7.88 -17.53 17.83
CA CYS A 15 -7.30 -16.23 17.50
C CYS A 15 -7.05 -16.24 15.99
N GLY A 16 -8.05 -15.83 15.22
CA GLY A 16 -7.81 -15.35 13.87
C GLY A 16 -7.04 -14.06 14.04
N ALA A 17 -5.72 -14.13 13.91
CA ALA A 17 -4.94 -12.95 13.57
C ALA A 17 -5.52 -12.44 12.25
N GLN A 18 -6.40 -11.45 12.32
CA GLN A 18 -6.67 -10.59 11.17
C GLN A 18 -5.31 -10.01 10.81
N ALA A 19 -4.83 -10.33 9.61
CA ALA A 19 -3.72 -9.60 9.02
C ALA A 19 -4.11 -8.13 9.12
N SER A 20 -3.35 -7.34 9.88
CA SER A 20 -3.50 -5.90 9.90
C SER A 20 -3.36 -5.42 8.46
N THR A 21 -4.40 -4.77 7.98
CA THR A 21 -4.61 -4.26 6.64
C THR A 21 -3.65 -3.10 6.37
N VAL A 22 -2.54 -3.39 5.68
CA VAL A 22 -1.50 -2.41 5.33
C VAL A 22 -1.83 -1.82 3.96
N GLU A 23 -2.62 -0.73 3.93
CA GLU A 23 -2.78 0.09 2.73
C GLU A 23 -3.26 1.53 2.98
N VAL A 24 -3.06 2.01 4.21
CA VAL A 24 -3.28 3.42 4.56
C VAL A 24 -1.94 4.11 4.87
N ASP A 25 -0.82 3.38 4.75
CA ASP A 25 0.39 3.75 5.45
C ASP A 25 1.45 4.43 4.58
N PHE A 26 1.61 4.22 3.27
CA PHE A 26 2.69 4.91 2.52
C PHE A 26 2.54 6.44 2.50
N LEU A 27 1.36 6.96 2.15
CA LEU A 27 1.11 8.39 2.20
C LEU A 27 0.98 8.90 3.63
N GLY A 28 0.41 8.13 4.56
CA GLY A 28 0.40 8.48 5.99
C GLY A 28 1.81 8.57 6.58
N LYS A 29 2.73 7.69 6.16
CA LYS A 29 4.15 7.69 6.50
C LYS A 29 4.87 8.88 5.87
N LEU A 30 4.58 9.22 4.62
CA LEU A 30 5.07 10.45 3.99
C LEU A 30 4.52 11.70 4.69
N ASP A 31 3.26 11.69 5.11
CA ASP A 31 2.62 12.79 5.84
C ASP A 31 3.19 12.95 7.26
N THR A 32 3.61 11.85 7.91
CA THR A 32 4.35 11.89 9.18
C THR A 32 5.73 12.52 9.01
N ILE A 33 6.36 12.31 7.85
CA ILE A 33 7.62 12.94 7.44
C ILE A 33 7.42 14.44 7.12
N GLU A 34 6.26 14.83 6.60
CA GLU A 34 5.94 16.21 6.22
C GLU A 34 6.03 17.21 7.38
N GLU A 35 5.80 16.77 8.62
CA GLU A 35 5.85 17.62 9.83
C GLU A 35 7.22 18.28 10.05
N HIS A 36 8.28 17.74 9.42
CA HIS A 36 9.64 18.25 9.53
C HIS A 36 10.03 19.25 8.43
N VAL A 37 9.15 19.53 7.46
CA VAL A 37 9.44 20.43 6.33
C VAL A 37 8.56 21.68 6.39
N ALA A 38 9.12 22.74 6.99
CA ALA A 38 8.40 23.98 7.24
C ALA A 38 8.02 24.76 5.96
N ASP A 39 8.74 24.56 4.86
CA ASP A 39 8.47 25.20 3.56
C ASP A 39 7.50 24.34 2.73
N PRO A 40 6.26 24.79 2.49
CA PRO A 40 5.24 24.03 1.77
C PRO A 40 5.64 23.68 0.33
N VAL A 41 6.42 24.55 -0.34
CA VAL A 41 6.83 24.35 -1.74
C VAL A 41 7.90 23.26 -1.80
N LYS A 42 8.91 23.33 -0.92
CA LYS A 42 9.93 22.27 -0.84
C LYS A 42 9.36 20.93 -0.42
N ARG A 43 8.39 20.95 0.50
CA ARG A 43 7.66 19.76 0.92
C ARG A 43 6.96 19.10 -0.26
N LEU A 44 6.19 19.88 -1.02
CA LEU A 44 5.45 19.39 -2.18
C LEU A 44 6.39 18.85 -3.27
N GLN A 45 7.43 19.61 -3.61
CA GLN A 45 8.44 19.20 -4.58
C GLN A 45 9.13 17.89 -4.15
N GLY A 46 9.51 17.79 -2.87
CA GLY A 46 10.16 16.59 -2.34
C GLY A 46 9.24 15.36 -2.38
N LYS A 47 7.96 15.52 -2.00
CA LYS A 47 6.94 14.47 -2.08
C LYS A 47 6.78 13.96 -3.50
N TYR A 48 6.68 14.86 -4.49
CA TYR A 48 6.55 14.47 -5.89
C TYR A 48 7.77 13.76 -6.43
N THR A 49 8.98 14.24 -6.13
CA THR A 49 10.20 13.56 -6.56
C THR A 49 10.29 12.17 -5.94
N ILE A 50 9.99 12.00 -4.66
CA ILE A 50 10.00 10.67 -4.01
C ILE A 50 9.00 9.73 -4.68
N ILE A 51 7.76 10.19 -4.88
CA ILE A 51 6.71 9.36 -5.48
C ILE A 51 7.04 9.03 -6.95
N GLU A 52 7.61 9.98 -7.70
CA GLU A 52 8.11 9.77 -9.06
C GLU A 52 9.19 8.68 -9.07
N MET A 53 10.15 8.72 -8.15
CA MET A 53 11.20 7.70 -8.03
C MET A 53 10.60 6.31 -7.70
N MET A 54 9.71 6.24 -6.71
CA MET A 54 9.01 4.98 -6.32
C MET A 54 8.21 4.39 -7.47
N ALA A 55 7.43 5.22 -8.16
CA ALA A 55 6.61 4.79 -9.28
C ALA A 55 7.46 4.42 -10.52
N ASN A 56 8.61 5.07 -10.73
CA ASN A 56 9.60 4.66 -11.74
C ASN A 56 10.23 3.30 -11.43
N CYS A 57 10.40 3.00 -10.15
CA CYS A 57 10.80 1.69 -9.65
C CYS A 57 9.68 0.65 -9.63
N GLU A 58 8.46 1.02 -10.06
CA GLU A 58 7.27 0.19 -9.93
C GLU A 58 7.05 -0.37 -8.52
N PHE A 59 7.46 0.37 -7.48
CA PHE A 59 7.42 -0.09 -6.08
C PHE A 59 8.07 -1.47 -5.85
N ASP A 60 9.09 -1.79 -6.63
CA ASP A 60 9.92 -2.98 -6.45
C ASP A 60 10.90 -2.76 -5.29
N GLU A 61 10.90 -3.65 -4.30
CA GLU A 61 11.66 -3.45 -3.06
C GLU A 61 13.16 -3.37 -3.29
N GLN A 62 13.68 -4.13 -4.28
CA GLN A 62 15.09 -4.06 -4.62
C GLN A 62 15.44 -2.71 -5.24
N CYS A 63 14.56 -2.18 -6.09
CA CYS A 63 14.70 -0.85 -6.66
C CYS A 63 14.59 0.24 -5.57
N GLU A 64 13.65 0.13 -4.64
CA GLU A 64 13.48 1.05 -3.50
C GLU A 64 14.73 1.10 -2.61
N LEU A 65 15.34 -0.05 -2.30
CA LEU A 65 16.62 -0.08 -1.58
C LEU A 65 17.75 0.60 -2.36
N ASN A 66 17.76 0.45 -3.69
CA ASN A 66 18.77 1.06 -4.55
C ASN A 66 18.57 2.58 -4.72
N MET A 67 17.36 3.09 -4.53
CA MET A 67 17.07 4.54 -4.57
C MET A 67 17.80 5.33 -3.49
N ARG A 68 18.26 4.67 -2.42
CA ARG A 68 18.95 5.32 -1.29
C ARG A 68 20.16 6.15 -1.72
N GLU A 69 21.01 5.62 -2.61
CA GLU A 69 22.21 6.33 -3.05
C GLU A 69 21.84 7.63 -3.80
N GLU A 70 20.82 7.57 -4.66
CA GLU A 70 20.32 8.74 -5.38
C GLU A 70 19.70 9.76 -4.41
N LEU A 71 18.89 9.31 -3.45
CA LEU A 71 18.29 10.17 -2.43
C LEU A 71 19.34 10.83 -1.53
N GLU A 72 20.40 10.11 -1.15
CA GLU A 72 21.52 10.67 -0.36
C GLU A 72 22.24 11.78 -1.12
N LYS A 73 22.44 11.60 -2.43
CA LYS A 73 23.03 12.62 -3.29
C LYS A 73 22.11 13.84 -3.37
N ARG A 74 20.82 13.66 -3.68
CA ARG A 74 19.84 14.73 -3.79
C ARG A 74 19.65 15.49 -2.47
N ALA A 75 19.66 14.80 -1.33
CA ALA A 75 19.57 15.41 -0.02
C ALA A 75 20.72 16.40 0.25
N LYS A 76 21.94 16.09 -0.21
CA LYS A 76 23.12 16.97 -0.09
C LYS A 76 23.05 18.16 -1.06
N GLU A 77 22.64 17.92 -2.30
CA GLU A 77 22.65 18.92 -3.38
C GLU A 77 21.47 19.90 -3.27
N GLU A 78 20.25 19.39 -3.10
CA GLU A 78 19.01 20.17 -3.14
C GLU A 78 18.60 20.72 -1.75
N LYS A 79 19.20 20.22 -0.67
CA LYS A 79 18.91 20.59 0.73
C LYS A 79 17.40 20.52 1.03
N ASN A 80 16.73 19.50 0.53
CA ASN A 80 15.31 19.23 0.80
C ASN A 80 15.19 18.23 1.95
N LEU A 81 14.50 18.63 3.03
CA LEU A 81 14.32 17.80 4.22
C LEU A 81 13.43 16.58 3.97
N MET A 82 12.58 16.60 2.93
CA MET A 82 11.79 15.43 2.53
C MET A 82 12.69 14.24 2.17
N TYR A 83 13.79 14.47 1.44
CA TYR A 83 14.70 13.39 1.06
C TYR A 83 15.41 12.79 2.27
N VAL A 84 15.83 13.64 3.22
CA VAL A 84 16.46 13.19 4.47
C VAL A 84 15.50 12.34 5.30
N ALA A 85 14.24 12.76 5.37
CA ALA A 85 13.23 12.05 6.13
C ALA A 85 12.81 10.73 5.44
N PHE A 86 12.72 10.70 4.11
CA PHE A 86 12.47 9.48 3.37
C PHE A 86 13.64 8.49 3.42
N LEU A 87 14.89 8.97 3.47
CA LEU A 87 16.05 8.11 3.74
C LEU A 87 15.95 7.41 5.08
N LYS A 88 15.52 8.13 6.14
CA LYS A 88 15.29 7.51 7.47
C LYS A 88 14.19 6.46 7.42
N TYR A 89 13.14 6.69 6.63
CA TYR A 89 12.11 5.69 6.39
C TYR A 89 12.69 4.44 5.70
N LEU A 90 13.44 4.59 4.61
CA LEU A 90 14.12 3.47 3.94
C LEU A 90 15.13 2.75 4.85
N ASP A 91 15.69 3.44 5.84
CA ASP A 91 16.51 2.82 6.89
C ASP A 91 15.69 1.95 7.85
N TRP A 92 14.51 2.42 8.26
CA TRP A 92 13.62 1.67 9.14
C TRP A 92 13.04 0.43 8.45
N GLU A 93 12.61 0.57 7.20
CA GLU A 93 12.01 -0.51 6.41
C GLU A 93 13.05 -1.47 5.81
N LYS A 94 14.36 -1.19 5.97
CA LYS A 94 15.41 -1.95 5.29
C LYS A 94 15.30 -3.46 5.53
N ALA A 95 15.05 -3.87 6.78
CA ALA A 95 14.95 -5.29 7.12
C ALA A 95 13.74 -5.96 6.44
N ASP A 96 12.62 -5.25 6.37
CA ASP A 96 11.38 -5.75 5.76
C ASP A 96 11.49 -5.78 4.24
N LEU A 97 12.11 -4.76 3.62
CA LEU A 97 12.46 -4.76 2.20
C LEU A 97 13.40 -5.93 1.86
N GLU A 98 14.46 -6.16 2.65
CA GLU A 98 15.38 -7.29 2.45
C GLU A 98 14.70 -8.65 2.63
N TYR A 99 13.73 -8.75 3.55
CA TYR A 99 12.90 -9.94 3.72
C TYR A 99 12.02 -10.16 2.48
N ASN A 100 11.30 -9.12 2.05
CA ASN A 100 10.37 -9.16 0.93
C ASN A 100 11.09 -9.47 -0.41
N ILE A 101 12.32 -9.00 -0.61
CA ILE A 101 13.16 -9.38 -1.76
C ILE A 101 13.43 -10.89 -1.81
N LYS A 102 13.62 -11.53 -0.66
CA LYS A 102 13.94 -12.96 -0.58
C LYS A 102 12.70 -13.85 -0.64
N HIS A 103 11.57 -13.36 -0.12
CA HIS A 103 10.42 -14.20 0.19
C HIS A 103 9.13 -13.83 -0.56
N CYS A 104 9.03 -12.60 -1.07
CA CYS A 104 7.77 -12.02 -1.56
C CYS A 104 7.80 -11.59 -3.03
N GLN A 105 8.70 -12.19 -3.83
CA GLN A 105 8.80 -11.99 -5.28
C GLN A 105 7.70 -12.76 -6.04
N ILE A 106 6.45 -12.39 -5.77
CA ILE A 106 5.23 -13.07 -6.26
C ILE A 106 4.67 -12.29 -7.45
N GLU A 107 4.44 -12.97 -8.58
CA GLU A 107 3.94 -12.32 -9.81
C GLU A 107 2.59 -11.60 -9.61
N ASP A 108 1.67 -12.19 -8.85
CA ASP A 108 0.40 -11.55 -8.49
C ASP A 108 0.61 -10.22 -7.74
N LYS A 109 1.58 -10.17 -6.81
CA LYS A 109 1.93 -8.96 -6.06
C LYS A 109 2.58 -7.91 -6.98
N LYS A 110 3.49 -8.34 -7.86
CA LYS A 110 4.13 -7.46 -8.86
C LYS A 110 3.10 -6.84 -9.82
N ALA A 111 2.06 -7.58 -10.19
CA ALA A 111 1.00 -7.05 -11.05
C ALA A 111 0.24 -5.90 -10.37
N VAL A 112 -0.04 -6.01 -9.07
CA VAL A 112 -0.66 -4.92 -8.27
C VAL A 112 0.28 -3.72 -8.19
N ARG A 113 1.57 -3.92 -7.89
CA ARG A 113 2.55 -2.83 -7.84
C ARG A 113 2.69 -2.03 -9.12
N LYS A 114 2.57 -2.69 -10.28
CA LYS A 114 2.54 -2.00 -11.58
C LYS A 114 1.32 -1.09 -11.73
N ILE A 115 0.19 -1.46 -11.13
CA ILE A 115 -1.01 -0.61 -11.10
C ILE A 115 -0.76 0.61 -10.22
N TYR A 116 -0.21 0.41 -9.03
CA TYR A 116 0.26 1.49 -8.17
C TYR A 116 1.20 2.44 -8.94
N ALA A 117 2.25 1.90 -9.55
CA ALA A 117 3.20 2.65 -10.37
C ALA A 117 2.52 3.50 -11.45
N LYS A 118 1.56 2.91 -12.16
CA LYS A 118 0.79 3.58 -13.21
C LYS A 118 -0.05 4.73 -12.64
N CYS A 119 -0.80 4.49 -11.56
CA CYS A 119 -1.68 5.50 -10.97
C CYS A 119 -0.90 6.63 -10.32
N TYR A 120 0.19 6.33 -9.60
CA TYR A 120 1.05 7.35 -9.00
C TYR A 120 1.85 8.15 -10.05
N LYS A 121 2.28 7.57 -11.18
CA LYS A 121 2.89 8.33 -12.28
C LYS A 121 1.93 9.35 -12.88
N ALA A 122 0.72 8.90 -13.23
CA ALA A 122 -0.31 9.80 -13.79
C ALA A 122 -0.64 10.94 -12.82
N TRP A 123 -0.67 10.64 -11.53
CA TRP A 123 -0.85 11.59 -10.45
C TRP A 123 0.27 12.65 -10.39
N VAL A 124 1.54 12.23 -10.31
CA VAL A 124 2.69 13.17 -10.30
C VAL A 124 2.70 14.06 -11.55
N GLU A 125 2.41 13.51 -12.74
CA GLU A 125 2.40 14.28 -13.98
C GLU A 125 1.33 15.38 -14.00
N GLN A 126 0.14 15.12 -13.46
CA GLN A 126 -0.93 16.12 -13.37
C GLN A 126 -0.55 17.25 -12.41
N GLU A 127 -0.01 16.89 -11.26
CA GLU A 127 0.31 17.84 -10.19
C GLU A 127 1.57 18.66 -10.42
N LYS A 128 2.59 18.09 -11.07
CA LYS A 128 3.79 18.84 -11.48
C LYS A 128 3.43 20.05 -12.35
N ASN A 129 2.37 19.93 -13.14
CA ASN A 129 1.85 21.02 -13.97
C ASN A 129 0.84 21.91 -13.23
N HIS A 130 0.17 21.39 -12.20
CA HIS A 130 -0.88 22.08 -11.44
C HIS A 130 -0.79 21.75 -9.94
N PRO A 131 0.19 22.31 -9.21
CA PRO A 131 0.38 21.98 -7.81
C PRO A 131 -0.84 22.42 -6.98
N PRO A 132 -1.37 21.54 -6.10
CA PRO A 132 -2.54 21.85 -5.30
C PRO A 132 -2.25 23.00 -4.34
N LYS A 133 -3.22 23.90 -4.20
CA LYS A 133 -3.08 25.14 -3.42
C LYS A 133 -3.76 25.06 -2.05
N ASN A 134 -4.59 24.05 -1.82
CA ASN A 134 -5.37 23.89 -0.59
C ASN A 134 -5.72 22.42 -0.32
N ARG A 135 -6.24 22.13 0.88
CA ARG A 135 -6.58 20.75 1.29
C ARG A 135 -7.70 20.13 0.46
N GLN A 136 -8.69 20.90 -0.01
CA GLN A 136 -9.77 20.35 -0.84
C GLN A 136 -9.24 19.83 -2.18
N GLU A 137 -8.27 20.52 -2.78
CA GLU A 137 -7.59 20.03 -3.98
C GLU A 137 -6.79 18.76 -3.69
N ILE A 138 -6.10 18.68 -2.54
CA ILE A 138 -5.40 17.47 -2.09
C ILE A 138 -6.38 16.30 -1.89
N ASP A 139 -7.50 16.51 -1.20
CA ASP A 139 -8.51 15.47 -0.97
C ASP A 139 -9.10 14.94 -2.28
N LYS A 140 -9.38 15.84 -3.24
CA LYS A 140 -9.85 15.45 -4.58
C LYS A 140 -8.82 14.58 -5.28
N ILE A 141 -7.57 15.01 -5.23
CA ILE A 141 -6.45 14.34 -5.87
C ILE A 141 -6.21 12.94 -5.26
N GLU A 142 -6.31 12.80 -3.93
CA GLU A 142 -6.24 11.50 -3.24
C GLU A 142 -7.40 10.57 -3.67
N ASN A 143 -8.61 11.12 -3.83
CA ASN A 143 -9.75 10.38 -4.35
C ASN A 143 -9.56 9.93 -5.81
N ASP A 144 -9.07 10.81 -6.69
CA ASP A 144 -8.82 10.50 -8.10
C ASP A 144 -7.77 9.37 -8.23
N ARG A 145 -6.74 9.37 -7.38
CA ARG A 145 -5.78 8.26 -7.29
C ARG A 145 -6.47 6.96 -6.87
N ASN A 146 -7.27 6.97 -5.81
CA ASN A 146 -7.95 5.78 -5.32
C ASN A 146 -8.94 5.20 -6.35
N LEU A 147 -9.61 6.07 -7.11
CA LEU A 147 -10.44 5.65 -8.25
C LEU A 147 -9.59 4.99 -9.35
N CYS A 148 -8.42 5.55 -9.66
CA CYS A 148 -7.49 4.91 -10.61
C CYS A 148 -7.09 3.51 -10.14
N LEU A 149 -6.71 3.34 -8.87
CA LEU A 149 -6.38 2.02 -8.31
C LEU A 149 -7.56 1.07 -8.47
N GLN A 150 -8.74 1.45 -7.97
CA GLN A 150 -9.94 0.63 -8.05
C GLN A 150 -10.25 0.17 -9.49
N GLU A 151 -10.22 1.08 -10.46
CA GLU A 151 -10.51 0.76 -11.87
C GLU A 151 -9.50 -0.20 -12.49
N ASN A 152 -8.21 -0.06 -12.14
CA ASN A 152 -7.15 -0.86 -12.73
C ASN A 152 -6.95 -2.20 -12.01
N GLU A 153 -7.29 -2.30 -10.73
CA GLU A 153 -7.17 -3.52 -9.93
C GLU A 153 -8.36 -4.46 -10.10
N LEU A 154 -9.55 -3.92 -10.35
CA LEU A 154 -10.76 -4.70 -10.52
C LEU A 154 -10.60 -5.88 -11.50
N PRO A 155 -10.00 -5.75 -12.70
CA PRO A 155 -9.77 -6.87 -13.59
C PRO A 155 -8.88 -7.98 -12.99
N LEU A 156 -7.82 -7.61 -12.25
CA LEU A 156 -6.94 -8.60 -11.60
C LEU A 156 -7.67 -9.31 -10.46
N ALA A 157 -8.42 -8.55 -9.66
CA ALA A 157 -9.18 -9.08 -8.54
C ALA A 157 -10.27 -10.05 -9.01
N GLU A 158 -10.97 -9.74 -10.11
CA GLU A 158 -11.95 -10.64 -10.73
C GLU A 158 -11.31 -11.90 -11.33
N GLN A 159 -10.04 -11.83 -11.75
CA GLN A 159 -9.26 -12.99 -12.20
C GLN A 159 -8.70 -13.85 -11.04
N GLY A 160 -8.97 -13.48 -9.80
CA GLY A 160 -8.57 -14.25 -8.63
C GLY A 160 -7.19 -13.88 -8.08
N ASN A 161 -6.63 -12.73 -8.44
CA ASN A 161 -5.44 -12.19 -7.77
C ASN A 161 -5.80 -11.81 -6.32
N ILE A 162 -5.24 -12.53 -5.34
CA ILE A 162 -5.60 -12.35 -3.93
C ILE A 162 -5.09 -11.02 -3.37
N PHE A 163 -3.98 -10.50 -3.89
CA PHE A 163 -3.43 -9.22 -3.48
C PHE A 163 -4.35 -8.08 -3.93
N ALA A 164 -4.79 -8.08 -5.20
CA ALA A 164 -5.77 -7.12 -5.70
C ALA A 164 -7.13 -7.23 -5.00
N GLN A 165 -7.57 -8.43 -4.61
CA GLN A 165 -8.81 -8.59 -3.83
C GLN A 165 -8.68 -8.03 -2.41
N ALA A 166 -7.51 -8.17 -1.79
CA ALA A 166 -7.24 -7.60 -0.48
C ALA A 166 -7.14 -6.06 -0.55
N ASP A 167 -6.54 -5.51 -1.61
CA ASP A 167 -6.48 -4.06 -1.81
C ASP A 167 -7.89 -3.45 -1.98
N LEU A 168 -8.71 -4.05 -2.86
CA LEU A 168 -10.08 -3.59 -3.05
C LEU A 168 -10.95 -3.74 -1.78
N LEU A 169 -10.64 -4.69 -0.89
CA LEU A 169 -11.26 -4.77 0.43
C LEU A 169 -10.85 -3.57 1.30
N ASN A 170 -9.56 -3.25 1.38
CA ASN A 170 -9.05 -2.10 2.13
C ASN A 170 -9.64 -0.78 1.62
N LEU A 171 -9.72 -0.59 0.30
CA LEU A 171 -10.36 0.57 -0.31
C LEU A 171 -11.85 0.63 0.06
N ALA A 172 -12.56 -0.49 0.01
CA ALA A 172 -13.97 -0.54 0.40
C ALA A 172 -14.18 -0.20 1.89
N GLU A 173 -13.27 -0.64 2.76
CA GLU A 173 -13.24 -0.27 4.19
C GLU A 173 -13.01 1.23 4.39
N HIS A 174 -12.00 1.79 3.72
CA HIS A 174 -11.66 3.20 3.79
C HIS A 174 -12.86 4.10 3.41
N PHE A 175 -13.54 3.76 2.31
CA PHE A 175 -14.71 4.50 1.82
C PHE A 175 -16.03 4.07 2.47
N LYS A 176 -16.02 3.13 3.42
CA LYS A 176 -17.21 2.62 4.12
C LYS A 176 -18.29 2.11 3.16
N MET A 177 -17.90 1.28 2.20
CA MET A 177 -18.76 0.68 1.17
C MET A 177 -19.12 -0.77 1.57
N PRO A 178 -20.15 -1.01 2.40
CA PRO A 178 -20.35 -2.32 3.05
C PRO A 178 -20.64 -3.47 2.08
N GLY A 179 -21.26 -3.19 0.93
CA GLY A 179 -21.52 -4.18 -0.11
C GLY A 179 -20.23 -4.69 -0.75
N ASP A 180 -19.31 -3.78 -1.07
CA ASP A 180 -18.02 -4.11 -1.66
C ASP A 180 -17.09 -4.76 -0.64
N MET A 181 -17.11 -4.29 0.63
CA MET A 181 -16.38 -4.95 1.72
C MET A 181 -16.77 -6.43 1.84
N SER A 182 -18.07 -6.72 1.96
CA SER A 182 -18.56 -8.10 2.10
C SER A 182 -18.19 -8.97 0.89
N LYS A 183 -18.23 -8.38 -0.32
CA LYS A 183 -17.87 -9.06 -1.56
C LYS A 183 -16.38 -9.44 -1.56
N TRP A 184 -15.50 -8.48 -1.29
CA TRP A 184 -14.05 -8.69 -1.37
C TRP A 184 -13.54 -9.56 -0.22
N GLU A 185 -14.07 -9.38 0.99
CA GLU A 185 -13.78 -10.25 2.13
C GLU A 185 -14.12 -11.71 1.81
N ALA A 186 -15.29 -11.98 1.23
CA ALA A 186 -15.67 -13.34 0.83
C ALA A 186 -14.71 -13.93 -0.21
N LYS A 187 -14.22 -13.13 -1.16
CA LYS A 187 -13.25 -13.57 -2.19
C LYS A 187 -11.88 -13.87 -1.60
N VAL A 188 -11.34 -13.03 -0.72
CA VAL A 188 -10.09 -13.30 0.01
C VAL A 188 -10.22 -14.56 0.88
N ASN A 189 -11.34 -14.67 1.62
CA ASN A 189 -11.61 -15.82 2.50
C ASN A 189 -11.74 -17.15 1.74
N ALA A 190 -12.13 -17.13 0.46
CA ALA A 190 -12.21 -18.33 -0.37
C ALA A 190 -10.84 -19.00 -0.60
N PHE A 191 -9.74 -18.27 -0.40
CA PHE A 191 -8.39 -18.82 -0.48
C PHE A 191 -7.88 -19.42 0.84
N LYS A 192 -8.60 -19.31 1.96
CA LYS A 192 -8.13 -19.83 3.26
C LYS A 192 -7.74 -21.31 3.19
N GLY A 193 -6.57 -21.63 3.76
CA GLY A 193 -6.00 -22.98 3.73
C GLY A 193 -5.34 -23.35 2.40
N THR A 194 -5.18 -22.41 1.47
CA THR A 194 -4.39 -22.62 0.24
C THR A 194 -3.00 -22.00 0.37
N LYS A 195 -2.04 -22.52 -0.42
CA LYS A 195 -0.70 -21.92 -0.54
C LYS A 195 -0.74 -20.45 -0.97
N LYS A 196 -1.72 -20.06 -1.79
CA LYS A 196 -1.89 -18.68 -2.24
C LYS A 196 -2.23 -17.74 -1.08
N TYR A 197 -3.08 -18.20 -0.16
CA TYR A 197 -3.41 -17.48 1.06
C TYR A 197 -2.23 -17.44 2.04
N GLU A 198 -1.47 -18.52 2.18
CA GLU A 198 -0.25 -18.53 3.00
C GLU A 198 0.77 -17.50 2.49
N GLN A 199 1.00 -17.46 1.18
CA GLN A 199 1.87 -16.47 0.54
C GLN A 199 1.36 -15.05 0.72
N TYR A 200 0.05 -14.81 0.57
CA TYR A 200 -0.56 -13.52 0.88
C TYR A 200 -0.31 -13.12 2.33
N MET A 201 -0.62 -13.99 3.30
CA MET A 201 -0.42 -13.69 4.73
C MET A 201 1.04 -13.39 5.10
N GLN A 202 2.01 -13.94 4.36
CA GLN A 202 3.44 -13.68 4.56
C GLN A 202 3.93 -12.42 3.85
N CYS A 203 3.21 -11.95 2.83
CA CYS A 203 3.67 -10.93 1.88
C CYS A 203 2.62 -9.85 1.62
N SER A 204 1.64 -9.68 2.52
CA SER A 204 0.39 -8.92 2.30
C SER A 204 0.61 -7.41 2.18
N GLU A 205 1.78 -6.91 2.56
CA GLU A 205 2.13 -5.50 2.41
C GLU A 205 2.16 -5.13 0.93
N ILE A 206 1.12 -4.44 0.49
CA ILE A 206 1.07 -3.74 -0.78
C ILE A 206 1.45 -2.27 -0.46
N PRO A 207 2.36 -1.66 -1.22
CA PRO A 207 2.87 -0.32 -0.93
C PRO A 207 1.79 0.76 -0.88
#